data_AF-L5K7D2-F1
#
_entry.id   AF-L5K7D2-F1
#
_cell.length_a   1.000
_cell.length_b   1.000
_cell.length_c   1.000
_cell.angle_alpha   90.00
_cell.angle_beta   90.00
_cell.angle_gamma   90.00
#
_symmetry.space_group_name_H-M   'P 1'
#
loop_
_entity.id
_entity.type
_entity.pdbx_description
1 polymer ?
#
loop_
_entity_poly.entity_id
_entity_poly.type
_entity_poly.pdbx_seq_one_letter_code
_entity_poly.pdbx_strand_id
1 'polypeptide(L)'
;MSPTPAPPVILGDTEELVEEVTVNASSTVSLQCPALGNPMPTISWLQNGLPFSPSPRLQVLEDGQVLQVGHPPTWAKGSGC
;
A
#
# COMPACT_ATOMS: atom_id res chain seq x y z
N MET A 1 14.02 -7.05 -28.05
CA MET A 1 13.85 -5.62 -27.68
C MET A 1 14.07 -5.53 -26.18
N SER A 2 15.08 -4.79 -25.73
CA SER A 2 15.30 -4.57 -24.29
C SER A 2 14.25 -3.57 -23.78
N PRO A 3 13.64 -3.79 -22.60
CA PRO A 3 12.70 -2.82 -22.05
C PRO A 3 13.44 -1.50 -21.80
N THR A 4 12.82 -0.39 -22.19
CA THR A 4 13.41 0.94 -22.01
C THR A 4 13.35 1.31 -20.53
N PRO A 5 14.44 1.80 -19.92
CA PRO A 5 14.40 2.27 -18.54
C PRO A 5 13.40 3.42 -18.41
N ALA A 6 12.56 3.34 -17.39
CA ALA A 6 11.46 4.27 -17.15
C ALA A 6 11.47 4.69 -15.68
N PRO A 7 11.28 6.00 -15.39
CA PRO A 7 11.23 6.48 -14.01
C PRO A 7 10.02 5.90 -13.26
N PRO A 8 10.12 5.79 -11.92
CA PRO A 8 9.01 5.35 -11.10
C PRO A 8 7.83 6.33 -11.15
N VAL A 9 6.62 5.82 -11.35
CA VAL A 9 5.37 6.60 -11.39
C VAL A 9 4.34 5.89 -10.54
N ILE A 10 3.78 6.59 -9.55
CA ILE A 10 2.65 6.11 -8.74
C ILE A 10 1.37 6.35 -9.54
N LEU A 11 0.58 5.30 -9.70
CA LEU A 11 -0.72 5.30 -10.36
C LEU A 11 -1.80 5.41 -9.29
N GLY A 12 -2.66 6.43 -9.37
CA GLY A 12 -3.79 6.63 -8.47
C GLY A 12 -3.62 7.83 -7.52
N ASP A 13 -4.75 8.38 -7.08
CA ASP A 13 -4.82 9.37 -6.02
C ASP A 13 -4.89 8.69 -4.65
N THR A 14 -4.22 9.27 -3.66
CA THR A 14 -4.03 8.71 -2.31
C THR A 14 -5.35 8.44 -1.56
N GLU A 15 -6.49 8.93 -2.06
CA GLU A 15 -7.80 8.83 -1.41
C GLU A 15 -8.70 7.73 -2.00
N GLU A 16 -8.57 7.38 -3.30
CA GLU A 16 -9.34 6.31 -3.94
C GLU A 16 -8.79 4.90 -3.67
N LEU A 17 -7.55 4.78 -3.21
CA LEU A 17 -6.83 3.50 -3.06
C LEU A 17 -7.08 2.76 -1.73
N VAL A 18 -8.01 3.24 -0.90
CA VAL A 18 -8.32 2.66 0.41
C VAL A 18 -9.65 1.91 0.34
N GLU A 19 -9.61 0.60 0.09
CA GLU A 19 -10.81 -0.25 0.17
C GLU A 19 -10.97 -0.82 1.59
N GLU A 20 -12.01 -0.38 2.28
CA GLU A 20 -12.42 -0.93 3.58
C GLU A 20 -13.39 -2.10 3.40
N VAL A 21 -12.92 -3.33 3.66
CA VAL A 21 -13.77 -4.52 3.61
C VAL A 21 -14.15 -4.93 5.04
N THR A 22 -15.39 -4.67 5.42
CA THR A 22 -15.94 -5.07 6.73
C THR A 22 -16.73 -6.37 6.59
N VAL A 23 -16.06 -7.51 6.80
CA VAL A 23 -16.73 -8.81 6.96
C VAL A 23 -16.93 -9.03 8.45
N ASN A 24 -18.19 -9.26 8.87
CA ASN A 24 -18.63 -9.38 10.27
C ASN A 24 -17.55 -9.95 11.22
N ALA A 25 -17.10 -9.11 12.16
CA ALA A 25 -16.10 -9.35 13.22
C ALA A 25 -14.59 -9.27 12.88
N SER A 26 -14.19 -9.21 11.61
CA SER A 26 -12.79 -8.95 11.21
C SER A 26 -12.73 -7.85 10.14
N SER A 27 -12.63 -6.59 10.57
CA SER A 27 -12.38 -5.48 9.65
C SER A 27 -10.96 -5.58 9.11
N THR A 28 -10.81 -5.63 7.79
CA THR A 28 -9.51 -5.59 7.12
C THR A 28 -9.55 -4.50 6.06
N VAL A 29 -8.54 -3.63 6.04
CA VAL A 29 -8.40 -2.57 5.03
C VAL A 29 -7.26 -2.95 4.11
N SER A 30 -7.49 -2.82 2.80
CA SER A 30 -6.45 -2.95 1.79
C SER A 30 -6.12 -1.57 1.26
N LEU A 31 -4.87 -1.17 1.41
CA LEU A 31 -4.32 0.05 0.86
C LEU A 31 -3.57 -0.32 -0.41
N GLN A 32 -3.89 0.33 -1.52
CA GLN A 32 -3.21 0.10 -2.79
C GLN A 32 -2.26 1.26 -3.12
N CYS A 33 -1.14 0.95 -3.74
CA CYS A 33 -0.22 1.92 -4.31
C CYS A 33 0.44 1.29 -5.53
N PRO A 34 -0.27 1.23 -6.67
CA PRO A 34 0.31 0.73 -7.89
C PRO A 34 1.40 1.69 -8.35
N ALA A 35 2.61 1.19 -8.58
CA ALA A 35 3.72 1.97 -9.11
C ALA A 35 4.36 1.25 -10.30
N LEU A 36 4.64 1.99 -11.36
CA LEU A 36 5.32 1.49 -12.55
C LEU A 36 6.73 2.06 -12.62
N GLY A 37 7.68 1.28 -13.12
CA GLY A 37 9.05 1.72 -13.35
C GLY A 37 9.89 0.60 -13.94
N ASN A 38 11.02 0.96 -14.56
CA ASN A 38 12.01 -0.02 -15.01
C ASN A 38 13.41 0.44 -14.57
N PRO A 39 14.04 -0.25 -13.59
CA PRO A 39 13.58 -1.47 -12.90
C PRO A 39 12.35 -1.23 -12.00
N MET A 40 11.69 -2.33 -11.57
CA MET A 40 10.50 -2.28 -10.71
C MET A 40 10.78 -1.44 -9.45
N PRO A 41 9.92 -0.45 -9.11
CA PRO A 41 10.13 0.38 -7.94
C PRO A 41 9.92 -0.40 -6.63
N THR A 42 10.66 -0.04 -5.59
CA THR A 42 10.45 -0.54 -4.23
C THR A 42 9.50 0.39 -3.50
N ILE A 43 8.37 -0.14 -3.02
CA ILE A 43 7.35 0.63 -2.30
C ILE A 43 7.57 0.51 -0.80
N SER A 44 7.49 1.64 -0.09
CA SER A 44 7.67 1.71 1.36
C SER A 44 6.50 2.42 2.00
N TRP A 45 5.69 1.67 2.73
CA TRP A 45 4.52 2.22 3.40
C TRP A 45 4.91 3.17 4.53
N LEU A 46 4.18 4.28 4.63
CA LEU A 46 4.34 5.32 5.63
C LEU A 46 3.04 5.48 6.43
N GLN A 47 3.19 5.49 7.74
CA GLN A 47 2.10 5.79 8.67
C GLN A 47 2.35 7.17 9.28
N ASN A 48 1.52 8.16 8.94
CA ASN A 48 1.71 9.56 9.36
C ASN A 48 3.12 10.11 9.06
N GLY A 49 3.70 9.72 7.91
CA GLY A 49 5.06 10.12 7.52
C GLY A 49 6.18 9.40 8.27
N LEU A 50 5.86 8.43 9.14
CA LEU A 50 6.85 7.56 9.78
C LEU A 50 6.96 6.23 9.05
N PRO A 51 8.17 5.63 9.02
CA PRO A 51 8.36 4.30 8.46
C PRO A 51 7.49 3.30 9.21
N PHE A 52 6.71 2.58 8.42
CA PHE A 52 5.79 1.59 8.91
C PHE A 52 6.53 0.40 9.56
N SER A 53 6.00 -0.13 10.66
CA SER A 53 6.58 -1.29 11.35
C SER A 53 5.87 -2.58 10.93
N PRO A 54 6.59 -3.59 10.40
CA PRO A 54 5.98 -4.87 10.04
C PRO A 54 5.38 -5.55 11.28
N SER A 55 4.15 -6.04 11.18
CA SER A 55 3.48 -6.75 12.27
C SER A 55 2.56 -7.84 11.72
N PRO A 56 2.12 -8.83 12.52
CA PRO A 56 1.28 -9.93 12.04
C PRO A 56 -0.07 -9.50 11.46
N ARG A 57 -0.52 -8.29 11.83
CA ARG A 57 -1.76 -7.69 11.33
C ARG A 57 -1.56 -6.94 10.01
N LEU A 58 -0.33 -6.84 9.54
CA LEU A 58 0.11 -5.96 8.48
C LEU A 58 0.85 -6.79 7.45
N GLN A 59 0.22 -7.03 6.31
CA GLN A 59 0.78 -7.86 5.26
C GLN A 59 1.00 -7.02 4.01
N VAL A 60 2.21 -7.10 3.46
CA VAL A 60 2.56 -6.47 2.19
C VAL A 60 2.41 -7.53 1.10
N LEU A 61 1.58 -7.25 0.10
CA LEU A 61 1.28 -8.09 -1.05
C LEU A 61 1.69 -7.36 -2.34
N GLU A 62 1.61 -8.06 -3.47
CA GLU A 62 1.86 -7.50 -4.82
C GLU A 62 3.17 -6.69 -4.91
N ASP A 63 4.28 -7.29 -4.45
CA ASP A 63 5.63 -6.68 -4.49
C ASP A 63 5.79 -5.36 -3.72
N GLY A 64 4.88 -5.05 -2.79
CA GLY A 64 4.86 -3.75 -2.10
C GLY A 64 3.65 -2.90 -2.45
N GLN A 65 2.95 -3.21 -3.54
CA GLN A 65 1.85 -2.39 -4.07
C GLN A 65 0.57 -2.50 -3.26
N VAL A 66 0.41 -3.51 -2.41
CA VAL A 66 -0.78 -3.63 -1.56
C VAL A 66 -0.39 -3.86 -0.11
N LEU A 67 -0.92 -3.05 0.79
CA LEU A 67 -0.80 -3.24 2.23
C LEU A 67 -2.16 -3.62 2.82
N GLN A 68 -2.24 -4.83 3.35
CA GLN A 68 -3.40 -5.32 4.06
C GLN A 68 -3.24 -5.11 5.57
N VAL A 69 -4.24 -4.48 6.18
CA VAL A 69 -4.28 -4.09 7.59
C VAL A 69 -5.47 -4.76 8.27
N GLY A 70 -5.22 -5.78 9.09
CA GLY A 70 -6.22 -6.43 9.92
C GLY A 70 -6.52 -5.66 11.21
N HIS A 71 -7.80 -5.51 11.53
CA HIS A 71 -8.30 -4.63 12.60
C HIS A 71 -7.71 -3.21 12.50
N PRO A 72 -7.98 -2.48 11.40
CA PRO A 72 -7.40 -1.18 11.12
C PRO A 72 -7.75 -0.21 12.26
N PRO A 73 -6.75 0.38 12.93
CA PRO A 73 -6.98 1.46 13.87
C PRO A 73 -7.35 2.73 13.10
N THR A 74 -7.76 3.77 13.83
CA THR A 74 -8.15 5.07 13.24
C THR A 74 -7.06 5.71 12.36
N TRP A 75 -5.78 5.31 12.49
CA TRP A 75 -4.68 5.81 11.65
C TRP A 75 -4.67 5.24 10.23
N ALA A 76 -5.36 4.12 9.95
CA ALA A 76 -5.31 3.47 8.64
C ALA A 76 -5.76 4.41 7.50
N LYS A 77 -6.66 5.34 7.81
CA LYS A 77 -7.17 6.37 6.90
C LYS A 77 -6.14 7.45 6.51
N GLY A 78 -5.04 7.59 7.24
CA GLY A 78 -3.97 8.58 6.98
C GLY A 78 -2.67 7.96 6.48
N SER A 79 -2.73 6.72 5.99
CA SER A 79 -1.56 5.96 5.54
C SER A 79 -1.26 6.30 4.08
N GLY A 80 0.01 6.50 3.76
CA GLY A 80 0.50 6.72 2.40
C GLY A 80 1.60 5.71 2.04
N CYS A 81 2.00 5.70 0.77
CA CYS A 81 3.19 5.00 0.28
C CYS A 81 4.33 5.94 -0.05
#